data_AF-A0A661JC81-F1
#
_entry.id   AF-A0A661JC81-F1
#
_cell.length_a   1.000
_cell.length_b   1.000
_cell.length_c   1.000
_cell.angle_alpha   90.00
_cell.angle_beta   90.00
_cell.angle_gamma   90.00
#
_symmetry.space_group_name_H-M   'P 1'
#
loop_
_entity.id
_entity.type
_entity.pdbx_description
1 polymer ?
#
loop_
_entity_poly.entity_id
_entity_poly.type
_entity_poly.pdbx_seq_one_letter_code
_entity_poly.pdbx_strand_id
1 'polypeptide(L)' 'EDISLVGYDDIEFAAFTKVSLTTVRIPKRGLGREAVQLLLEGLESEASSEERARKLPVELVVRASTRRIQ' A
#
# COMPACT_ATOMS: atom_id res chain seq x y z
N GLU A 1 -11.37 23.72 -10.78
CA GLU A 1 -11.46 22.52 -9.92
C GLU A 1 -11.94 21.38 -10.80
N ASP A 2 -11.03 20.81 -11.57
CA ASP A 2 -11.40 20.12 -12.81
C ASP A 2 -11.05 18.63 -12.77
N ILE A 3 -10.15 18.25 -11.85
CA ILE A 3 -9.57 16.92 -11.76
C ILE A 3 -9.40 16.56 -10.27
N SER A 4 -9.82 15.35 -9.91
CA SER A 4 -9.43 14.71 -8.65
C SER A 4 -8.22 13.81 -8.87
N LEU A 5 -7.29 13.77 -7.92
CA LEU A 5 -6.08 12.96 -7.97
C LEU A 5 -5.95 12.09 -6.73
N VAL A 6 -5.69 10.80 -6.93
CA VAL A 6 -5.37 9.82 -5.88
C VAL A 6 -3.96 9.29 -6.13
N GLY A 7 -3.10 9.34 -5.11
CA GLY A 7 -1.78 8.73 -5.11
C GLY A 7 -1.77 7.31 -4.50
N TYR A 8 -0.57 6.76 -4.39
CA TYR A 8 -0.29 5.46 -3.77
C TYR A 8 0.85 5.62 -2.75
N ASP A 9 1.08 4.61 -1.90
CA ASP A 9 2.12 4.49 -0.85
C ASP A 9 1.94 5.25 0.48
N ASP A 10 1.21 6.37 0.50
CA ASP A 10 1.21 7.32 1.62
C ASP A 10 2.62 7.62 2.15
N ILE A 11 3.52 8.05 1.26
CA ILE A 11 4.81 8.60 1.70
C ILE A 11 4.59 9.89 2.48
N GLU A 12 5.51 10.23 3.38
CA GLU A 12 5.40 11.41 4.23
C GLU A 12 5.10 12.70 3.44
N PHE A 13 5.77 12.86 2.29
CA PHE A 13 5.57 14.01 1.40
C PHE A 13 4.12 14.18 0.90
N ALA A 14 3.33 13.11 0.80
CA ALA A 14 1.93 13.17 0.36
C ALA A 14 1.06 14.05 1.27
N ALA A 15 1.43 14.20 2.55
CA ALA A 15 0.74 15.09 3.47
C ALA A 15 1.13 16.58 3.31
N PHE A 16 2.28 16.87 2.70
CA PHE A 16 2.91 18.20 2.72
C PHE A 16 2.98 18.88 1.34
N THR A 17 2.35 18.32 0.32
CA THR A 17 2.17 18.98 -0.98
C THR A 17 1.27 20.21 -0.86
N LYS A 18 1.39 21.16 -1.79
CA LYS A 18 0.56 22.39 -1.85
C LYS A 18 -0.95 22.09 -1.74
N VAL A 19 -1.40 20.99 -2.34
CA VAL A 19 -2.70 20.36 -2.10
C VAL A 19 -2.41 18.97 -1.56
N SER A 20 -2.78 18.69 -0.32
CA SER A 20 -2.45 17.43 0.33
C SER A 20 -3.09 16.23 -0.41
N LEU A 21 -2.27 15.23 -0.71
CA LEU A 21 -2.61 14.16 -1.64
C LEU A 21 -3.41 13.04 -0.93
N THR A 22 -4.64 12.80 -1.38
CA THR A 22 -5.39 11.58 -1.07
C THR A 22 -4.63 10.40 -1.63
N THR A 23 -4.45 9.33 -0.85
CA THR A 23 -3.57 8.22 -1.24
C THR A 23 -4.00 6.91 -0.61
N VAL A 24 -3.66 5.78 -1.24
CA VAL A 24 -3.79 4.46 -0.63
C VAL A 24 -2.52 4.14 0.16
N ARG A 25 -2.65 4.03 1.48
CA ARG A 25 -1.57 3.63 2.38
C ARG A 25 -1.37 2.12 2.31
N ILE A 26 -0.13 1.74 2.03
CA ILE A 26 0.31 0.34 2.04
C ILE A 26 0.95 0.03 3.41
N PRO A 27 0.68 -1.16 3.99
CA PRO A 27 1.35 -1.61 5.20
C PRO A 27 2.79 -2.06 4.90
N LYS A 28 3.68 -1.12 4.54
CA LYS A 28 5.07 -1.37 4.11
C LYS A 28 5.85 -2.29 5.07
N ARG A 29 5.70 -2.07 6.38
CA ARG A 29 6.30 -2.93 7.41
C ARG A 29 5.71 -4.34 7.44
N GLY A 30 4.41 -4.47 7.22
CA GLY A 30 3.73 -5.76 7.10
C GLY A 30 4.23 -6.51 5.87
N LEU A 31 4.29 -5.85 4.72
CA LEU A 31 4.81 -6.47 3.48
C LEU A 31 6.23 -7.01 3.66
N GLY A 32 7.14 -6.23 4.24
CA GLY A 32 8.51 -6.69 4.50
C GLY A 32 8.55 -7.90 5.43
N ARG A 33 7.71 -7.91 6.48
CA ARG A 33 7.61 -9.06 7.41
C ARG A 33 7.12 -10.32 6.70
N GLU A 34 6.01 -10.22 5.97
CA GLU A 34 5.43 -11.36 5.26
C GLU A 34 6.38 -11.89 4.19
N ALA A 35 7.10 -11.02 3.48
CA ALA A 35 8.07 -11.41 2.47
C ALA A 35 9.24 -12.23 3.07
N VAL A 36 9.81 -11.76 4.19
CA VAL A 36 10.87 -12.50 4.89
C VAL A 36 10.36 -13.81 5.46
N GLN A 37 9.13 -13.83 6.00
CA GLN A 37 8.54 -15.05 6.52
C GLN A 37 8.34 -16.10 5.41
N LEU A 38 7.81 -15.69 4.25
CA LEU A 38 7.67 -16.57 3.09
C LEU A 38 9.02 -17.12 2.61
N LEU A 39 10.07 -16.30 2.64
CA LEU A 39 11.43 -16.75 2.31
C LEU A 39 11.92 -17.82 3.27
N LEU A 40 11.78 -17.62 4.59
CA LEU A 40 12.21 -18.59 5.60
C LEU A 40 11.45 -19.91 5.48
N GLU A 41 10.13 -19.86 5.29
CA GLU A 41 9.30 -21.06 5.04
C GLU A 41 9.76 -21.84 3.80
N GLY A 42 10.23 -21.14 2.76
CA GLY A 42 10.75 -21.75 1.54
C GLY A 42 12.12 -22.41 1.72
N LEU A 43 12.95 -21.94 2.66
CA LEU A 43 14.23 -22.57 2.99
C LEU A 43 14.06 -23.86 3.80
N GLU A 44 12.98 -23.98 4.55
CA GLU A 44 12.71 -25.11 5.44
C GLU A 44 11.94 -26.27 4.77
N SER A 45 11.28 -26.02 3.63
CA SER A 45 10.41 -26.99 2.94
C SER A 45 10.97 -27.43 1.58
N GLU A 46 11.28 -28.73 1.41
CA GLU A 46 11.56 -29.33 0.08
C GLU A 46 10.30 -29.50 -0.81
N ALA A 47 9.10 -29.22 -0.28
CA ALA A 47 7.85 -29.44 -0.97
C ALA A 47 7.39 -28.22 -1.80
N SER A 48 7.39 -28.42 -3.13
CA SER A 48 6.48 -27.88 -4.14
C SER A 48 5.85 -26.50 -3.88
N SER A 49 6.31 -25.56 -4.71
CA SER A 49 5.85 -24.19 -4.95
C SER A 49 4.35 -24.04 -5.24
N GLU A 50 3.47 -24.21 -4.25
CA GLU A 50 2.17 -23.55 -4.32
C GLU A 50 2.39 -22.04 -4.16
N GLU A 51 1.75 -21.26 -5.02
CA GLU A 51 1.87 -19.81 -5.06
C GLU A 51 1.24 -19.19 -3.80
N ARG A 52 2.03 -19.08 -2.72
CA ARG A 52 1.59 -18.54 -1.41
C ARG A 52 1.44 -17.02 -1.47
N ALA A 53 0.39 -16.54 -2.14
CA ALA A 53 0.05 -15.13 -2.19
C ALA A 53 -0.64 -14.67 -0.89
N ARG A 54 0.06 -13.87 -0.07
CA ARG A 54 -0.52 -13.21 1.11
C ARG A 54 -1.02 -11.82 0.74
N LYS A 55 -2.30 -11.54 1.00
CA LYS A 55 -2.89 -10.21 0.79
C LYS A 55 -2.95 -9.47 2.12
N LEU A 56 -2.37 -8.26 2.16
CA LEU A 56 -2.45 -7.38 3.31
C LEU A 56 -3.48 -6.28 3.08
N PRO A 57 -4.25 -5.88 4.10
CA PRO A 57 -5.21 -4.80 3.98
C PRO A 57 -4.50 -3.47 3.73
N VAL A 58 -5.12 -2.62 2.91
CA VAL A 58 -4.69 -1.24 2.65
C VAL A 58 -5.75 -0.27 3.16
N GLU A 59 -5.36 1.00 3.31
CA GLU A 59 -6.24 2.05 3.81
C GLU A 59 -6.28 3.22 2.82
N LEU A 60 -7.47 3.72 2.49
CA LEU A 60 -7.59 4.97 1.75
C LEU A 60 -7.49 6.16 2.73
N VAL A 61 -6.45 6.96 2.57
CA VAL A 61 -6.23 8.18 3.35
C VAL A 61 -6.76 9.37 2.55
N VAL A 62 -7.94 9.85 2.91
CA VAL A 62 -8.60 10.98 2.23
C VAL A 62 -7.99 12.31 2.67
N ARG A 63 -7.62 13.14 1.69
CA ARG A 63 -7.05 14.49 1.86
C ARG A 63 -7.66 15.48 0.84
N ALA A 64 -6.97 16.58 0.56
CA ALA A 64 -7.49 17.71 -0.21
C ALA A 64 -7.50 17.52 -1.73
N SER A 65 -6.79 16.53 -2.28
CA SER A 65 -6.68 16.34 -3.75
C SER A 65 -7.88 15.64 -4.40
N THR A 66 -8.89 15.24 -3.62
CA THR A 66 -10.11 14.58 -4.12
C THR A 66 -11.35 15.26 -3.59
N ARG A 67 -12.38 15.38 -4.43
CA ARG A 67 -13.72 15.84 -4.04
C ARG A 67 -14.80 15.02 -4.74
N ARG A 68 -16.02 15.07 -4.20
CA ARG A 68 -17.20 14.60 -4.95
C ARG A 68 -17.46 15.52 -6.14
N ILE A 69 -17.87 14.91 -7.25
CA ILE A 69 -18.48 15.63 -8.36
C ILE A 69 -19.88 16.04 -7.88
N GLN A 70 -20.20 17.33 -8.07
CA GLN A 70 -21.53 17.87 -7.78
C GLN A 70 -22.41 17.74 -9.00
#